data_AF-A0A3D1B2Q2-F1
#
_entry.id   AF-A0A3D1B2Q2-F1
#
_cell.length_a   1.000
_cell.length_b   1.000
_cell.length_c   1.000
_cell.angle_alpha   90.00
_cell.angle_beta   90.00
_cell.angle_gamma   90.00
#
_symmetry.space_group_name_H-M   'P 1'
#
loop_
_entity.id
_entity.type
_entity.pdbx_description
1 polymer ?
#
loop_
_entity_poly.entity_id
_entity_poly.type
_entity_poly.pdbx_seq_one_letter_code
_entity_poly.pdbx_strand_id
1 'polypeptide(L)'
;PDFTENDPGSSGSELSGPVGLVFDPDTDFLSVSDKGNRRIMVFDVYSVINGEKAANVFSQTQKSSAKEKVSEKDPEKAKGSNLFWIILSSLIVLIFIVFIVIKIIMAKD
;
A
#
# COMPACT_ATOMS: atom_id res chain seq x y z
N PRO A 1 -0.41 18.42 27.29
CA PRO A 1 0.94 17.97 27.67
C PRO A 1 1.48 18.81 28.84
N ASP A 2 1.42 18.26 30.05
CA ASP A 2 2.28 18.75 31.13
C ASP A 2 3.54 17.88 31.19
N PHE A 3 4.59 18.36 31.86
CA PHE A 3 5.87 17.65 31.95
C PHE A 3 5.86 16.51 33.00
N THR A 4 4.68 16.04 33.42
CA THR A 4 4.52 15.03 34.49
C THR A 4 3.81 13.75 34.06
N GLU A 5 3.12 13.74 32.92
CA GLU A 5 2.57 12.52 32.33
C GLU A 5 3.68 11.67 31.68
N ASN A 6 3.81 10.42 32.13
CA ASN A 6 4.72 9.40 31.57
C ASN A 6 3.96 8.22 30.94
N ASP A 7 2.69 8.41 30.59
CA ASP A 7 1.86 7.32 30.10
C ASP A 7 2.35 6.86 28.71
N PRO A 8 2.82 5.60 28.58
CA PRO A 8 3.25 5.09 27.29
C PRO A 8 2.04 4.90 26.39
N GLY A 9 2.16 5.33 25.14
CA GLY A 9 1.10 5.21 24.15
C GLY A 9 1.62 4.77 22.80
N SER A 10 0.71 4.30 21.94
CA SER A 10 1.04 3.80 20.60
C SER A 10 0.42 4.63 19.48
N SER A 11 -0.28 5.71 19.79
CA SER A 11 -0.84 6.60 18.77
C SER A 11 0.26 7.39 18.05
N GLY A 12 -0.09 8.13 17.00
CA GLY A 12 0.86 8.89 16.19
C GLY A 12 1.51 10.07 16.89
N SER A 13 1.04 10.46 18.08
CA SER A 13 1.55 11.58 18.89
C SER A 13 2.06 11.12 20.27
N GLU A 14 2.12 9.81 20.48
CA GLU A 14 2.57 9.19 21.74
C GLU A 14 3.83 8.34 21.50
N LEU A 15 4.59 8.12 22.56
CA LEU A 15 5.81 7.31 22.55
C LEU A 15 5.72 6.23 23.65
N SER A 16 6.47 5.15 23.48
CA SER A 16 6.61 4.07 24.46
C SER A 16 8.08 3.72 24.62
N GLY A 17 8.72 4.24 25.68
CA GLY A 17 10.13 4.00 25.97
C GLY A 17 11.09 4.38 24.82
N PRO A 18 11.09 5.64 24.35
CA PRO A 18 12.02 6.08 23.33
C PRO A 18 13.47 6.01 23.83
N VAL A 19 14.41 5.60 22.98
CA VAL A 19 15.81 5.33 23.39
C VAL A 19 16.87 6.13 22.61
N GLY A 20 16.48 6.84 21.56
CA GLY A 20 17.40 7.62 20.75
C GLY A 20 16.68 8.57 19.81
N LEU A 21 17.34 9.67 19.47
CA LEU A 21 16.87 10.67 18.53
C LEU A 21 18.00 11.15 17.62
N VAL A 22 17.67 11.52 16.40
CA VAL A 22 18.57 12.12 15.41
C VAL A 22 17.84 13.27 14.74
N PHE A 23 18.46 14.44 14.71
CA PHE A 23 17.95 15.62 14.00
C PHE A 23 18.81 15.86 12.74
N ASP A 24 18.15 16.04 11.61
CA ASP A 24 18.76 16.42 10.35
C ASP A 24 18.46 17.91 10.05
N PRO A 25 19.45 18.82 10.14
CA PRO A 25 19.25 20.24 9.93
C PRO A 25 19.06 20.63 8.47
N ASP A 26 19.36 19.75 7.51
CA ASP A 26 19.18 20.05 6.08
C ASP A 26 17.72 19.80 5.64
N THR A 27 16.99 18.94 6.37
CA THR A 27 15.61 18.54 6.06
C THR A 27 14.59 18.90 7.15
N ASP A 28 15.04 19.46 8.28
CA ASP A 28 14.23 19.74 9.46
C ASP A 28 13.45 18.51 9.97
N PHE A 29 14.03 17.31 9.82
CA PHE A 29 13.43 16.08 10.32
C PHE A 29 14.07 15.60 11.62
N LEU A 30 13.22 15.33 12.61
CA LEU A 30 13.57 14.66 13.86
C LEU A 30 13.10 13.20 13.80
N SER A 31 14.06 12.28 13.75
CA SER A 31 13.80 10.84 13.84
C SER A 31 13.93 10.36 15.28
N VAL A 32 12.93 9.64 15.80
CA VAL A 32 12.88 9.11 17.16
C VAL A 32 12.72 7.60 17.13
N SER A 33 13.60 6.89 17.85
CA SER A 33 13.48 5.44 18.07
C SER A 33 12.51 5.15 19.21
N ASP A 34 11.31 4.72 18.87
CA ASP A 34 10.22 4.38 19.79
C ASP A 34 10.23 2.87 20.08
N LYS A 35 11.14 2.47 20.96
CA LYS A 35 11.51 1.06 21.19
C LYS A 35 10.35 0.20 21.69
N GLY A 36 9.56 0.70 22.63
CA GLY A 36 8.41 -0.03 23.19
C GLY A 36 7.37 -0.36 22.12
N ASN A 37 7.20 0.55 21.16
CA ASN A 37 6.32 0.35 20.01
C ASN A 37 6.99 -0.32 18.80
N ARG A 38 8.30 -0.60 18.86
CA ARG A 38 9.11 -1.21 17.78
C ARG A 38 8.96 -0.45 16.45
N ARG A 39 9.06 0.87 16.52
CA ARG A 39 8.94 1.78 15.37
C ARG A 39 9.93 2.94 15.43
N ILE A 40 10.16 3.56 14.28
CA ILE A 40 10.82 4.86 14.15
C ILE A 40 9.75 5.87 13.77
N MET A 41 9.66 6.98 14.51
CA MET A 41 8.78 8.11 14.21
C MET A 41 9.62 9.25 13.64
N VAL A 42 9.14 9.92 12.60
CA VAL A 42 9.78 11.08 12.00
C VAL A 42 8.83 12.26 12.12
N PHE A 43 9.31 13.35 12.71
CA PHE A 43 8.59 14.60 12.87
C PHE A 43 9.22 15.66 11.97
N ASP A 44 8.39 16.40 11.25
CA ASP A 44 8.77 17.65 10.59
C ASP A 44 8.78 18.74 11.65
N VAL A 45 9.96 19.29 11.94
CA VAL A 45 10.13 20.31 12.98
C VAL A 45 10.36 21.71 12.43
N TYR A 46 10.15 21.92 11.12
CA TYR A 46 10.13 23.26 10.53
C TYR A 46 9.05 24.15 11.19
N SER A 47 7.93 23.52 11.60
CA SER A 47 6.89 24.16 12.40
C SER A 47 6.31 23.15 13.39
N VAL A 48 6.63 23.32 14.68
CA VAL A 48 6.17 22.41 15.74
C VAL A 48 4.88 22.91 16.38
N ILE A 49 3.88 22.04 16.48
CA ILE A 49 2.66 22.25 17.27
C ILE A 49 2.48 21.14 18.30
N ASN A 50 2.14 21.52 19.53
CA ASN A 50 1.96 20.55 20.62
C ASN A 50 0.93 19.48 20.27
N GLY A 51 1.34 18.21 20.37
CA GLY A 51 0.47 17.04 20.14
C GLY A 51 0.32 16.63 18.67
N GLU A 52 1.16 17.15 17.77
CA GLU A 52 1.15 16.69 16.39
C GLU A 52 1.54 15.22 16.23
N LYS A 53 1.03 14.61 15.17
CA LYS A 53 1.38 13.25 14.80
C LYS A 53 2.69 13.24 14.02
N ALA A 54 3.45 12.16 14.13
CA ALA A 54 4.60 11.94 13.27
C ALA A 54 4.23 12.03 11.78
N ALA A 55 5.07 12.74 11.02
CA ALA A 55 4.99 12.85 9.57
C ALA A 55 5.16 11.47 8.90
N ASN A 56 6.10 10.66 9.41
CA ASN A 56 6.30 9.28 8.96
C ASN A 56 6.50 8.32 10.13
N VAL A 57 5.98 7.10 9.98
CA VAL A 57 6.13 6.03 10.99
C VAL A 57 6.60 4.75 10.29
N PHE A 58 7.77 4.26 10.67
CA PHE A 58 8.35 3.01 10.18
C PHE A 58 8.30 1.95 11.28
N SER A 59 7.43 0.95 11.15
CA SER A 59 7.31 -0.14 12.15
C SER A 59 7.79 -1.47 11.59
N GLN A 60 8.33 -2.35 12.45
CA GLN A 60 8.84 -3.66 12.04
C GLN A 60 7.80 -4.56 11.32
N THR A 61 6.52 -4.42 11.66
CA THR A 61 5.41 -5.18 11.04
C THR A 61 4.79 -4.49 9.83
N GLN A 62 5.11 -3.22 9.58
CA GLN A 62 4.63 -2.48 8.42
C GLN A 62 5.54 -2.83 7.24
N LYS A 63 5.19 -3.87 6.48
CA LYS A 63 5.69 -3.97 5.11
C LYS A 63 5.21 -2.71 4.39
N SER A 64 6.16 -1.91 3.90
CA SER A 64 5.87 -0.93 2.86
C SER A 64 5.27 -1.70 1.69
N SER A 65 3.93 -1.73 1.62
CA SER A 65 3.25 -1.94 0.36
C SER A 65 3.59 -0.70 -0.43
N ALA A 66 4.71 -0.72 -1.15
CA ALA A 66 5.00 0.28 -2.14
C ALA A 66 3.77 0.31 -3.05
N LYS A 67 2.92 1.31 -2.86
CA LYS A 67 1.82 1.56 -3.77
C LYS A 67 2.52 2.05 -5.01
N GLU A 68 2.84 1.12 -5.91
CA GLU A 68 3.30 1.43 -7.25
C GLU A 68 2.34 2.50 -7.75
N LYS A 69 2.83 3.74 -7.91
CA LYS A 69 2.12 4.75 -8.69
C LYS A 69 2.18 4.20 -10.11
N VAL A 70 1.29 3.26 -10.42
CA VAL A 70 0.99 2.91 -11.80
C VAL A 70 0.38 4.20 -12.34
N SER A 71 1.21 4.95 -13.06
CA SER A 71 0.76 5.98 -13.98
C SER A 71 -0.26 5.29 -14.86
N GLU A 72 -1.52 5.52 -14.54
CA GLU A 72 -2.68 4.99 -15.23
C GLU A 72 -2.73 5.63 -16.61
N LYS A 73 -2.08 4.96 -17.57
CA LYS A 73 -2.24 5.26 -19.00
C LYS A 73 -2.25 4.01 -19.85
N ASP A 74 -2.59 2.88 -19.26
CA ASP A 74 -2.82 1.65 -20.01
C ASP A 74 -3.93 0.80 -19.36
N PRO A 75 -5.18 0.86 -19.85
CA PRO A 75 -6.32 0.16 -19.26
C PRO A 75 -6.20 -1.37 -19.32
N GLU A 76 -5.20 -1.93 -20.01
CA GLU A 76 -5.01 -3.37 -20.14
C GLU A 76 -4.21 -4.02 -19.00
N LYS A 77 -3.39 -3.26 -18.25
CA LYS A 77 -2.49 -3.84 -17.23
C LYS A 77 -3.18 -4.19 -15.89
N ALA A 78 -4.43 -3.77 -15.68
CA ALA A 78 -5.13 -3.92 -14.39
C ALA A 78 -5.90 -5.24 -14.19
N LYS A 79 -6.02 -6.10 -15.21
CA LYS A 79 -6.64 -7.42 -15.04
C LYS A 79 -5.55 -8.47 -14.79
N GLY A 80 -5.19 -8.66 -13.52
CA GLY A 80 -4.62 -9.96 -13.11
C GLY A 80 -5.49 -11.06 -13.71
N SER A 81 -4.89 -11.99 -14.46
CA SER A 81 -5.61 -12.92 -15.34
C SER A 81 -6.62 -13.76 -14.57
N ASN A 82 -7.90 -13.36 -14.59
CA ASN A 82 -8.97 -14.11 -13.96
C ASN A 82 -9.35 -15.30 -14.86
N LEU A 83 -9.18 -16.50 -14.30
CA LEU A 83 -9.48 -17.77 -14.94
C LEU A 83 -10.91 -17.84 -15.52
N PHE A 84 -11.86 -17.11 -14.92
CA PHE A 84 -13.24 -17.01 -15.42
C PHE A 84 -13.31 -16.46 -16.86
N TRP A 85 -12.58 -15.39 -17.16
CA TRP A 85 -12.61 -14.78 -18.50
C TRP A 85 -11.90 -15.64 -19.56
N ILE A 86 -10.85 -16.37 -19.17
CA ILE A 86 -10.15 -17.31 -20.04
C ILE A 86 -11.06 -18.48 -20.40
N ILE A 87 -11.76 -19.04 -19.41
CA ILE A 87 -12.73 -20.13 -19.62
C ILE A 87 -13.90 -19.63 -20.46
N LEU A 88 -14.45 -18.45 -20.15
CA LEU A 88 -15.57 -17.87 -20.89
C LEU A 88 -15.21 -17.57 -22.36
N SER A 89 -14.02 -17.02 -22.62
CA SER A 89 -13.49 -16.80 -23.97
C SER A 89 -13.33 -18.12 -24.74
N SER A 90 -12.71 -19.12 -24.11
CA SER A 90 -12.50 -20.43 -24.72
C SER A 90 -13.81 -21.13 -25.07
N LEU A 91 -14.83 -21.00 -24.21
CA LEU A 91 -16.16 -21.56 -24.43
C LEU A 91 -16.88 -20.89 -25.60
N ILE A 92 -16.83 -19.56 -25.69
CA ILE A 92 -17.45 -18.80 -26.78
C ILE A 92 -16.82 -19.16 -28.13
N VAL A 93 -15.48 -19.27 -28.19
CA VAL A 93 -14.75 -19.67 -29.41
C VAL A 93 -15.16 -21.08 -29.85
N LEU A 94 -15.30 -22.03 -28.92
CA LEU A 94 -15.72 -23.39 -29.23
C LEU A 94 -17.13 -23.42 -29.83
N ILE A 95 -18.08 -22.68 -29.26
CA ILE A 95 -19.45 -22.58 -29.78
C ILE A 95 -19.46 -22.02 -31.21
N PHE A 96 -18.64 -21.00 -31.48
CA PHE A 96 -18.50 -20.41 -32.81
C PHE A 96 -17.94 -21.40 -33.83
N ILE A 97 -16.89 -22.15 -33.47
CA ILE A 97 -16.30 -23.18 -34.33
C ILE A 97 -17.32 -24.27 -34.64
N VAL A 98 -18.06 -24.75 -33.64
CA VAL A 98 -19.11 -25.76 -33.83
C VAL A 98 -20.20 -25.24 -34.77
N PHE A 99 -20.65 -24.00 -34.60
CA PHE A 99 -21.64 -23.39 -35.48
C PHE A 99 -21.15 -23.29 -36.94
N ILE A 100 -19.89 -22.90 -37.14
CA ILE A 100 -19.26 -22.83 -38.47
C ILE A 100 -19.19 -24.23 -39.10
N VAL A 101 -18.76 -25.24 -38.35
CA VAL A 101 -18.67 -26.63 -38.83
C VAL A 101 -20.05 -27.16 -39.23
N ILE A 102 -21.08 -26.94 -38.39
CA ILE A 102 -22.46 -27.32 -38.70
C ILE A 102 -22.91 -26.63 -39.99
N LYS A 103 -22.68 -25.33 -40.14
CA LYS A 103 -23.02 -24.60 -41.36
C LYS A 103 -22.34 -25.16 -42.61
N ILE A 104 -21.08 -25.55 -42.50
CA ILE A 104 -20.33 -26.14 -43.63
C ILE A 104 -20.92 -27.51 -44.00
N ILE A 105 -21.25 -28.35 -43.02
CA ILE A 105 -21.87 -29.66 -43.25
C ILE A 105 -23.23 -29.47 -43.93
N MET A 106 -24.08 -28.59 -43.40
CA MET A 106 -25.43 -28.32 -43.93
C MET A 106 -25.42 -27.64 -45.30
N ALA A 107 -24.32 -27.01 -45.71
CA ALA A 107 -24.16 -26.41 -47.03
C ALA A 107 -23.55 -27.37 -48.06
N LYS A 108 -23.24 -28.61 -47.66
CA LYS A 108 -22.62 -29.64 -48.51
C LYS A 108 -23.60 -30.71 -49.01
N ASP A 109 -24.86 -30.64 -48.56
CA ASP A 109 -26.02 -31.35 -49.13
C ASP A 109 -26.79 -30.43 -50.09
#